data_AF-C1BWJ6-F1
#
_entry.id   AF-C1BWJ6-F1
#
_cell.length_a   1.000
_cell.length_b   1.000
_cell.length_c   1.000
_cell.angle_alpha   90.00
_cell.angle_beta   90.00
_cell.angle_gamma   90.00
#
_symmetry.space_group_name_H-M   'P 1'
#
loop_
_entity.id
_entity.type
_entity.pdbx_description
1 polymer ?
#
loop_
_entity_poly.entity_id
_entity_poly.type
_entity_poly.pdbx_seq_one_letter_code
_entity_poly.pdbx_strand_id
1 'polypeptide(L)' 'MAENHSLQDIRQQAAISAKVFIQRDYTNGTVCQFQTKFPSELENRVC' A
#
# COMPACT_ATOMS: atom_id res chain seq x y z
N MET A 1 -13.38 -24.68 11.89
CA MET A 1 -13.19 -24.91 10.45
C MET A 1 -12.16 -23.91 9.96
N ALA A 2 -11.06 -24.37 9.35
CA ALA A 2 -10.08 -23.48 8.74
C ALA A 2 -10.44 -23.34 7.25
N GLU A 3 -10.74 -22.13 6.79
CA GLU A 3 -10.96 -21.86 5.37
C GLU A 3 -9.62 -21.96 4.63
N ASN A 4 -9.50 -22.93 3.73
CA ASN A 4 -8.33 -23.08 2.88
C ASN A 4 -8.51 -22.18 1.66
N HIS A 5 -8.04 -20.93 1.74
CA HIS A 5 -8.04 -20.02 0.59
C HIS A 5 -7.15 -20.59 -0.51
N SER A 6 -7.71 -20.79 -1.71
CA SER A 6 -6.96 -21.30 -2.87
C SER A 6 -5.88 -20.32 -3.28
N LEU A 7 -4.67 -20.81 -3.54
CA LEU A 7 -3.53 -20.00 -3.98
C LEU A 7 -3.80 -19.22 -5.28
N GLN A 8 -4.78 -19.66 -6.06
CA GLN A 8 -5.18 -19.00 -7.31
C GLN A 8 -5.89 -17.67 -7.03
N ASP A 9 -6.76 -17.61 -6.02
CA ASP A 9 -7.46 -16.38 -5.63
C ASP A 9 -6.48 -15.30 -5.18
N ILE A 10 -5.44 -15.69 -4.43
CA ILE A 10 -4.38 -14.78 -3.97
C ILE A 10 -3.61 -14.18 -5.17
N ARG A 11 -3.29 -14.99 -6.18
CA ARG A 11 -2.61 -14.52 -7.41
C ARG A 11 -3.48 -13.57 -8.22
N GLN A 12 -4.78 -13.84 -8.28
CA GLN A 12 -5.72 -13.01 -9.02
C GLN A 12 -5.90 -11.64 -8.33
N GLN A 13 -5.99 -11.61 -7.00
CA GLN A 13 -6.01 -10.37 -6.23
C GLN A 13 -4.70 -9.56 -6.36
N ALA A 14 -3.55 -10.23 -6.41
CA ALA A 14 -2.26 -9.57 -6.62
C ALA A 14 -2.13 -8.89 -7.99
N ALA A 15 -2.82 -9.41 -9.02
CA ALA A 15 -2.87 -8.77 -10.34
C ALA A 15 -3.75 -7.50 -10.37
N ILE A 16 -4.71 -7.38 -9.44
CA ILE A 16 -5.64 -6.25 -9.33
C ILE A 16 -5.08 -5.17 -8.39
N SER A 17 -4.17 -5.54 -7.48
CA SER A 17 -3.57 -4.63 -6.49
C SER A 17 -2.25 -4.02 -6.99
N ALA A 18 -2.16 -2.69 -7.00
CA ALA A 18 -0.92 -1.98 -7.33
C ALA A 18 -0.03 -1.82 -6.08
N LYS A 19 1.15 -2.45 -6.08
CA LYS A 19 2.18 -2.21 -5.06
C LYS A 19 3.02 -0.99 -5.43
N VAL A 20 3.02 0.01 -4.56
CA VAL A 20 3.81 1.24 -4.72
C VAL A 20 4.84 1.38 -3.61
N PHE A 21 6.01 1.92 -3.94
CA PHE A 21 7.03 2.32 -2.97
C PHE A 21 6.97 3.83 -2.76
N ILE A 22 6.96 4.27 -1.50
CA ILE A 22 6.96 5.70 -1.15
C ILE A 22 8.28 6.00 -0.45
N GLN A 23 9.09 6.87 -1.06
CA GLN A 23 10.29 7.39 -0.41
C GLN A 23 9.91 8.58 0.48
N ARG A 24 10.40 8.58 1.71
CA ARG A 24 10.20 9.66 2.67
C ARG A 24 11.52 10.35 2.92
N ASP A 25 11.50 11.69 2.91
CA ASP A 25 12.65 12.48 3.30
C ASP A 25 12.69 12.63 4.83
N TYR A 26 13.74 12.08 5.44
CA TYR A 26 14.00 12.17 6.87
C TYR A 26 15.26 12.99 7.19
N THR A 27 15.73 13.81 6.26
CA THR A 27 17.01 14.56 6.38
C THR A 27 17.08 15.41 7.66
N ASN A 28 15.95 15.93 8.14
CA ASN A 28 15.87 16.74 9.37
C ASN A 28 15.55 15.95 10.65
N GLY A 29 15.66 14.62 10.61
CA GLY A 29 15.38 13.73 11.75
C GLY A 29 13.95 13.19 11.77
N THR A 30 13.78 12.04 12.45
CA THR A 30 12.53 11.28 12.52
C THR A 30 11.67 11.72 13.71
N VAL A 31 11.25 12.99 13.77
CA VAL A 31 10.03 13.29 14.56
C VAL A 31 8.89 12.47 13.95
N CYS A 32 8.06 11.84 14.78
CA CYS A 32 6.92 11.04 14.31
C CYS A 32 6.00 11.90 13.43
N GLN A 33 6.18 11.82 12.12
CA GLN A 33 5.36 12.51 11.14
C GLN A 33 4.28 11.55 10.66
N PHE A 34 3.13 11.61 11.32
CA PHE A 34 1.96 10.88 10.87
C PHE A 34 1.32 11.64 9.70
N GLN A 35 1.13 10.95 8.58
CA GLN A 35 0.27 11.46 7.53
C GLN A 35 -1.18 11.30 7.97
N THR A 36 -1.84 12.42 8.20
CA THR A 36 -3.28 12.47 8.52
C THR A 36 -4.15 12.54 7.26
N LYS A 37 -3.51 12.63 6.08
CA LYS A 37 -4.16 12.73 4.78
C LYS A 37 -3.55 11.71 3.81
N PHE A 38 -4.37 11.26 2.88
CA PHE A 38 -3.92 10.40 1.79
C PHE A 38 -2.89 11.14 0.91
N PRO A 39 -1.79 10.49 0.48
CA PRO A 39 -0.83 11.13 -0.41
C PRO A 39 -1.46 11.49 -1.76
N SER A 40 -1.32 12.74 -2.17
CA SER A 40 -1.86 13.21 -3.46
C SER A 40 -1.24 12.49 -4.66
N GLU A 41 0.00 11.99 -4.54
CA GLU A 41 0.65 11.23 -5.61
C GLU A 41 -0.02 9.86 -5.87
N LEU A 42 -0.84 9.39 -4.93
CA LEU A 42 -1.56 8.12 -5.03
C LEU A 42 -3.03 8.28 -5.40
N GLU A 43 -3.59 9.49 -5.43
CA GLU A 43 -5.02 9.73 -5.69
C GLU A 43 -5.46 9.11 -7.03
N ASN A 44 -4.62 9.23 -8.06
CA ASN A 44 -4.90 8.67 -9.40
C ASN A 44 -4.55 7.19 -9.54
N ARG A 45 -4.06 6.54 -8.48
CA ARG A 45 -3.68 5.11 -8.46
C ARG A 45 -4.71 4.24 -7.76
N VAL A 46 -5.69 4.86 -7.09
CA VAL A 46 -6.83 4.17 -6.50
C VAL A 46 -7.95 4.16 -7.55
N CYS A 47 -8.29 2.97 -8.03
CA CYS A 47 -9.35 2.72 -8.99
C CYS A 47 -10.43 1.84 -8.37
#